data_AF-A0A2E1CW45-F1
#
_entry.id   AF-A0A2E1CW45-F1
#
_cell.length_a   1.000
_cell.length_b   1.000
_cell.length_c   1.000
_cell.angle_alpha   90.00
_cell.angle_beta   90.00
_cell.angle_gamma   90.00
#
_symmetry.space_group_name_H-M   'P 1'
#
loop_
_entity.id
_entity.type
_entity.pdbx_description
1 polymer ?
#
loop_
_entity_poly.entity_id
_entity_poly.type
_entity_poly.pdbx_seq_one_letter_code
_entity_poly.pdbx_strand_id
1 'polypeptide(L)'
;MPRKIETWEPEEEFWKVMPEGISGNDVNGLGEEEMRRPSPFFWHTPDLHPFGVLQGYVFQNFFGPEDSGPIMKAFRYEPGKPEPDTNPPPVDVATEKVDKTAAEFTAAVKEFALNNDADIVGVAALTPDMVYEGFEIKEKYVIVVGVAHDYEEIKHAPSVPNSGNNRAAVEVAKQYERASVASAKLGNFVRGLGYPAVDYPGPFAKALSMMPAALARDFSGPF
;
A
#
# COMPACT_ATOMS: atom_id res chain seq x y z
N MET A 1 -28.15 8.65 24.11
CA MET A 1 -26.88 8.93 24.85
C MET A 1 -26.19 10.08 24.13
N PRO A 2 -25.75 11.15 24.82
CA PRO A 2 -24.95 12.19 24.17
C PRO A 2 -23.62 11.61 23.69
N ARG A 3 -23.14 12.02 22.51
CA ARG A 3 -21.82 11.60 22.00
C ARG A 3 -20.74 12.04 22.99
N LYS A 4 -19.82 11.13 23.33
CA LYS A 4 -18.70 11.36 24.26
C LYS A 4 -17.56 12.21 23.69
N ILE A 5 -17.63 12.59 22.42
CA ILE A 5 -16.57 13.28 21.68
C ILE A 5 -17.22 14.43 20.93
N GLU A 6 -16.62 15.61 21.01
CA GLU A 6 -16.99 16.75 20.16
C GLU A 6 -16.98 16.33 18.69
N THR A 7 -17.89 16.89 17.90
CA THR A 7 -17.85 16.70 16.45
C THR A 7 -16.57 17.34 15.93
N TRP A 8 -15.65 16.52 15.44
CA TRP A 8 -14.47 17.02 14.74
C TRP A 8 -14.91 17.69 13.44
N GLU A 9 -14.43 18.91 13.21
CA GLU A 9 -14.60 19.64 11.96
C GLU A 9 -13.22 19.94 11.37
N PRO A 10 -13.02 19.76 10.04
CA PRO A 10 -11.77 20.13 9.40
C PRO A 10 -11.57 21.65 9.38
N GLU A 11 -10.31 22.07 9.37
CA GLU A 11 -9.94 23.47 9.24
C GLU A 11 -10.46 24.09 7.93
N GLU A 12 -10.68 25.41 7.93
CA GLU A 12 -11.18 26.14 6.74
C GLU A 12 -10.27 25.95 5.52
N GLU A 13 -8.95 25.88 5.74
CA GLU A 13 -7.97 25.65 4.67
C GLU A 13 -8.13 24.28 4.00
N PHE A 14 -8.55 23.25 4.73
CA PHE A 14 -8.86 21.94 4.15
C PHE A 14 -9.99 22.05 3.13
N TRP A 15 -11.05 22.81 3.45
CA TRP A 15 -12.18 23.01 2.55
C TRP A 15 -11.81 23.80 1.29
N LYS A 16 -10.85 24.73 1.38
CA LYS A 16 -10.39 25.52 0.24
C LYS A 16 -9.66 24.70 -0.82
N VAL A 17 -9.04 23.58 -0.44
CA VAL A 17 -8.30 22.70 -1.36
C VAL A 17 -9.11 21.49 -1.84
N MET A 18 -10.36 21.35 -1.38
CA MET A 18 -11.29 20.34 -1.89
C MET A 18 -11.68 20.67 -3.33
N PRO A 19 -11.72 19.68 -4.24
CA PRO A 19 -12.22 19.91 -5.59
C PRO A 19 -13.72 20.24 -5.56
N GLU A 20 -14.11 21.32 -6.23
CA GLU A 20 -15.49 21.76 -6.28
C GLU A 20 -16.37 20.78 -7.05
N GLY A 21 -17.50 20.39 -6.46
CA GLY A 21 -18.50 19.54 -7.11
C GLY A 21 -18.07 18.09 -7.37
N ILE A 22 -16.91 17.64 -6.88
CA ILE A 22 -16.41 16.28 -7.08
C ILE A 22 -16.36 15.56 -5.73
N SER A 23 -17.09 14.45 -5.61
CA SER A 23 -17.04 13.58 -4.45
C SER A 23 -16.03 12.46 -4.64
N GLY A 24 -15.29 12.12 -3.58
CA GLY A 24 -14.45 10.91 -3.58
C GLY A 24 -15.27 9.63 -3.71
N ASN A 25 -16.55 9.66 -3.32
CA ASN A 25 -17.46 8.53 -3.50
C ASN A 25 -17.72 8.25 -4.98
N ASP A 26 -17.88 9.30 -5.79
CA ASP A 26 -18.11 9.15 -7.23
C ASP A 26 -16.88 8.55 -7.91
N VAL A 27 -15.68 9.02 -7.54
CA VAL A 27 -14.43 8.48 -8.11
C VAL A 27 -14.19 7.02 -7.71
N ASN A 28 -14.45 6.67 -6.45
CA ASN A 28 -14.31 5.30 -5.94
C ASN A 28 -15.47 4.36 -6.35
N GLY A 29 -16.48 4.87 -7.07
CA GLY A 29 -17.61 4.09 -7.57
C GLY A 29 -18.60 3.64 -6.49
N LEU A 30 -18.75 4.41 -5.41
CA LEU A 30 -19.72 4.10 -4.37
C LEU A 30 -21.15 4.13 -4.95
N GLY A 31 -21.82 2.98 -4.92
CA GLY A 31 -23.18 2.82 -5.43
C GLY A 31 -23.26 2.38 -6.89
N GLU A 32 -22.12 2.14 -7.55
CA GLU A 32 -22.11 1.48 -8.86
C GLU A 32 -22.47 0.00 -8.73
N GLU A 33 -23.28 -0.51 -9.67
CA GLU A 33 -23.64 -1.94 -9.74
C GLU A 33 -22.75 -2.73 -10.72
N GLU A 34 -22.22 -2.04 -11.73
CA GLU A 34 -21.37 -2.63 -12.76
C GLU A 34 -19.91 -2.62 -12.33
N MET A 35 -19.23 -3.75 -12.55
CA MET A 35 -17.82 -3.88 -12.23
C MET A 35 -16.98 -3.12 -13.25
N ARG A 36 -16.13 -2.21 -12.77
CA ARG A 36 -15.13 -1.52 -13.59
C ARG A 36 -13.76 -1.56 -12.95
N ARG A 37 -12.77 -1.12 -13.74
CA ARG A 37 -11.42 -0.87 -13.22
C ARG A 37 -11.48 0.32 -12.24
N PRO A 38 -10.70 0.28 -11.15
CA PRO A 38 -10.65 1.42 -10.23
C PRO A 38 -10.00 2.61 -10.94
N SER A 39 -10.54 3.80 -10.74
CA SER A 39 -9.90 5.02 -11.25
C SER A 39 -8.69 5.39 -10.39
N PRO A 40 -7.63 5.98 -10.96
CA PRO A 40 -6.56 6.56 -10.16
C PRO A 40 -7.14 7.52 -9.11
N PHE A 41 -6.68 7.37 -7.88
CA PHE A 41 -7.15 8.14 -6.73
C PHE A 41 -5.98 8.54 -5.84
N PHE A 42 -6.29 9.13 -4.68
CA PHE A 42 -5.34 9.52 -3.66
C PHE A 42 -4.17 8.51 -3.53
N TRP A 43 -2.95 9.05 -3.42
CA TRP A 43 -1.64 8.39 -3.45
C TRP A 43 -1.04 8.08 -4.83
N HIS A 44 -1.76 8.31 -5.93
CA HIS A 44 -1.14 8.40 -7.26
C HIS A 44 -0.44 9.76 -7.46
N THR A 45 0.21 9.94 -8.62
CA THR A 45 0.70 11.27 -9.00
C THR A 45 -0.49 12.25 -9.04
N PRO A 46 -0.35 13.47 -8.47
CA PRO A 46 -1.48 14.40 -8.29
C PRO A 46 -2.22 14.80 -9.57
N ASP A 47 -1.60 14.64 -10.75
CA ASP A 47 -2.16 14.95 -12.06
C ASP A 47 -3.07 13.85 -12.62
N LEU A 48 -3.10 12.66 -12.01
CA LEU A 48 -3.95 11.55 -12.42
C LEU A 48 -5.36 11.58 -11.79
N HIS A 49 -5.62 12.50 -10.86
CA HIS A 49 -6.90 12.56 -10.16
C HIS A 49 -7.28 13.99 -9.73
N PRO A 50 -8.58 14.29 -9.55
CA PRO A 50 -9.05 15.65 -9.23
C PRO A 50 -8.63 16.13 -7.84
N PHE A 51 -8.25 15.22 -6.93
CA PHE A 51 -7.84 15.53 -5.56
C PHE A 51 -6.35 15.91 -5.42
N GLY A 52 -5.63 16.23 -6.51
CA GLY A 52 -4.20 16.48 -6.47
C GLY A 52 -3.76 17.62 -5.52
N VAL A 53 -4.52 18.71 -5.51
CA VAL A 53 -4.26 19.85 -4.60
C VAL A 53 -4.49 19.46 -3.14
N LEU A 54 -5.59 18.75 -2.86
CA LEU A 54 -5.88 18.20 -1.54
C LEU A 54 -4.78 17.24 -1.06
N GLN A 55 -4.28 16.37 -1.94
CA GLN A 55 -3.17 15.47 -1.62
C GLN A 55 -1.90 16.24 -1.22
N GLY A 56 -1.57 17.30 -1.94
CA GLY A 56 -0.47 18.20 -1.57
C GLY A 56 -0.67 18.81 -0.18
N TYR A 57 -1.87 19.32 0.12
CA TYR A 57 -2.21 19.84 1.44
C TYR A 57 -2.09 18.77 2.54
N VAL A 58 -2.59 17.55 2.31
CA VAL A 58 -2.46 16.45 3.26
C VAL A 58 -0.99 16.08 3.51
N PHE A 59 -0.16 16.02 2.47
CA PHE A 59 1.27 15.78 2.65
C PHE A 59 1.94 16.88 3.45
N GLN A 60 1.62 18.15 3.19
CA GLN A 60 2.17 19.27 3.95
C GLN A 60 1.78 19.20 5.43
N ASN A 61 0.52 18.87 5.73
CA ASN A 61 0.07 18.74 7.11
C ASN A 61 0.62 17.49 7.81
N PHE A 62 0.96 16.45 7.06
CA PHE A 62 1.46 15.20 7.63
C PHE A 62 2.99 15.15 7.77
N PHE A 63 3.75 15.79 6.87
CA PHE A 63 5.21 15.76 6.86
C PHE A 63 5.87 17.12 7.15
N GLY A 64 5.11 18.22 7.08
CA GLY A 64 5.61 19.57 7.35
C GLY A 64 5.85 19.92 8.82
N PRO A 65 5.05 19.44 9.79
CA PRO A 65 5.25 19.73 11.20
C PRO A 65 6.59 19.26 11.77
N GLU A 66 7.13 19.99 12.75
CA GLU A 66 8.42 19.68 13.39
C GLU A 66 8.45 18.27 14.03
N ASP A 67 7.32 17.80 14.56
CA ASP A 67 7.18 16.50 15.20
C ASP A 67 6.98 15.33 14.20
N SER A 68 7.06 15.60 12.89
CA SER A 68 7.00 14.58 11.83
C SER A 68 8.31 13.80 11.68
N GLY A 69 9.41 14.25 12.31
CA GLY A 69 10.73 13.63 12.22
C GLY A 69 10.76 12.10 12.42
N PRO A 70 10.13 11.56 13.49
CA PRO A 70 10.03 10.11 13.69
C PRO A 70 9.27 9.37 12.59
N ILE A 71 8.22 9.98 12.02
CA ILE A 71 7.44 9.40 10.93
C ILE A 71 8.28 9.34 9.66
N MET A 72 8.93 10.44 9.29
CA MET A 72 9.83 10.51 8.14
C MET A 72 10.96 9.49 8.28
N LYS A 73 11.58 9.40 9.46
CA LYS A 73 12.63 8.40 9.74
C LYS A 73 12.13 6.97 9.58
N ALA A 74 10.90 6.67 9.99
CA ALA A 74 10.31 5.34 9.86
C ALA A 74 10.03 4.97 8.39
N PHE A 75 9.58 5.94 7.58
CA PHE A 75 9.51 5.81 6.11
C PHE A 75 10.89 5.85 5.44
N ARG A 76 11.97 6.12 6.20
CA ARG A 76 13.31 6.45 5.70
C ARG A 76 13.32 7.65 4.73
N TYR A 77 12.26 8.44 4.74
CA TYR A 77 12.05 9.56 3.83
C TYR A 77 13.01 10.70 4.15
N GLU A 78 13.74 11.15 3.14
CA GLU A 78 14.61 12.33 3.21
C GLU A 78 14.13 13.40 2.21
N PRO A 79 13.67 14.58 2.67
CA PRO A 79 13.22 15.64 1.78
C PRO A 79 14.27 16.02 0.73
N GLY A 80 13.85 16.12 -0.53
CA GLY A 80 14.72 16.50 -1.65
C GLY A 80 15.63 15.37 -2.17
N LYS A 81 15.51 14.15 -1.64
CA LYS A 81 16.14 12.97 -2.22
C LYS A 81 15.10 12.07 -2.88
N PRO A 82 15.50 11.26 -3.89
CA PRO A 82 14.67 10.15 -4.35
C PRO A 82 14.28 9.28 -3.15
N GLU A 83 13.14 8.60 -3.24
CA GLU A 83 12.71 7.66 -2.20
C GLU A 83 13.86 6.73 -1.81
N PRO A 84 14.06 6.47 -0.51
CA PRO A 84 15.06 5.53 -0.04
C PRO A 84 14.77 4.14 -0.61
N ASP A 85 15.36 3.79 -1.75
CA ASP A 85 15.29 2.43 -2.28
C ASP A 85 16.26 1.54 -1.49
N THR A 86 15.90 1.26 -0.24
CA THR A 86 16.57 0.29 0.61
C THR A 86 16.07 -1.13 0.37
N ASN A 87 15.10 -1.29 -0.52
CA ASN A 87 14.70 -2.61 -0.96
C ASN A 87 15.89 -3.26 -1.68
N PRO A 88 16.04 -4.59 -1.57
CA PRO A 88 16.98 -5.28 -2.42
C PRO A 88 16.62 -5.01 -3.89
N PRO A 89 17.57 -4.58 -4.74
CA PRO A 89 17.27 -4.28 -6.13
C PRO A 89 16.77 -5.54 -6.85
N PRO A 90 15.94 -5.40 -7.90
CA PRO A 90 15.47 -6.54 -8.66
C PRO A 90 16.64 -7.29 -9.30
N VAL A 91 16.74 -8.59 -9.04
CA VAL A 91 17.73 -9.47 -9.69
C VAL A 91 17.31 -9.83 -11.11
N ASP A 92 18.20 -10.33 -11.95
CA ASP A 92 17.78 -10.87 -13.25
C ASP A 92 16.89 -12.11 -13.09
N VAL A 93 15.96 -12.32 -14.03
CA VAL A 93 15.17 -13.55 -14.07
C VAL A 93 16.09 -14.70 -14.44
N ALA A 94 16.09 -15.76 -13.64
CA ALA A 94 16.92 -16.94 -13.90
C ALA A 94 16.59 -17.56 -15.27
N THR A 95 17.62 -18.00 -15.98
CA THR A 95 17.47 -18.58 -17.33
C THR A 95 16.78 -19.94 -17.30
N GLU A 96 17.05 -20.73 -16.25
CA GLU A 96 16.40 -22.02 -16.02
C GLU A 96 15.11 -21.82 -15.23
N LYS A 97 14.00 -22.27 -15.79
CA LYS A 97 12.71 -22.26 -15.11
C LYS A 97 12.58 -23.50 -14.24
N VAL A 98 12.28 -23.28 -12.97
CA VAL A 98 11.95 -24.37 -12.05
C VAL A 98 10.59 -24.94 -12.46
N ASP A 99 10.54 -26.24 -12.73
CA ASP A 99 9.29 -26.94 -13.01
C ASP A 99 8.64 -27.43 -11.71
N LYS A 100 7.47 -26.87 -11.38
CA LYS A 100 6.69 -27.14 -10.18
C LYS A 100 5.21 -27.09 -10.52
N THR A 101 4.42 -27.87 -9.80
CA THR A 101 2.95 -27.75 -9.83
C THR A 101 2.51 -26.42 -9.19
N ALA A 102 1.29 -25.97 -9.48
CA ALA A 102 0.73 -24.76 -8.87
C ALA A 102 0.73 -24.84 -7.32
N ALA A 103 0.41 -26.01 -6.76
CA ALA A 103 0.42 -26.23 -5.32
C ALA A 103 1.83 -26.09 -4.72
N GLU A 104 2.85 -26.63 -5.38
CA GLU A 104 4.24 -26.50 -4.96
C GLU A 104 4.76 -25.06 -5.07
N PHE A 105 4.35 -24.32 -6.11
CA PHE A 105 4.65 -22.90 -6.21
C PHE A 105 4.00 -22.12 -5.07
N THR A 106 2.70 -22.32 -4.83
CA THR A 106 1.98 -21.66 -3.75
C THR A 106 2.62 -21.96 -2.39
N ALA A 107 2.98 -23.21 -2.12
CA ALA A 107 3.67 -23.57 -0.88
C ALA A 107 5.02 -22.86 -0.76
N ALA A 108 5.85 -22.87 -1.81
CA ALA A 108 7.17 -22.27 -1.79
C ALA A 108 7.13 -20.74 -1.61
N VAL A 109 6.22 -20.02 -2.29
CA VAL A 109 6.10 -18.57 -2.12
C VAL A 109 5.56 -18.20 -0.74
N LYS A 110 4.62 -19.00 -0.21
CA LYS A 110 4.08 -18.77 1.14
C LYS A 110 5.15 -18.99 2.20
N GLU A 111 5.86 -20.11 2.14
CA GLU A 111 6.98 -20.43 3.03
C GLU A 111 8.07 -19.36 2.96
N PHE A 112 8.47 -18.95 1.75
CA PHE A 112 9.49 -17.91 1.59
C PHE A 112 9.02 -16.59 2.24
N ALA A 113 7.81 -16.12 1.93
CA ALA A 113 7.31 -14.85 2.45
C ALA A 113 7.22 -14.84 3.98
N LEU A 114 6.67 -15.90 4.59
CA LEU A 114 6.54 -16.02 6.05
C LEU A 114 7.90 -16.06 6.77
N ASN A 115 8.93 -16.61 6.11
CA ASN A 115 10.31 -16.58 6.61
C ASN A 115 11.04 -15.25 6.30
N ASN A 116 10.42 -14.32 5.57
CA ASN A 116 11.01 -13.06 5.11
C ASN A 116 10.06 -11.87 5.36
N ASP A 117 9.79 -11.62 6.65
CA ASP A 117 9.09 -10.43 7.16
C ASP A 117 7.57 -10.36 6.91
N ALA A 118 6.93 -11.29 6.20
CA ALA A 118 5.47 -11.34 6.10
C ALA A 118 4.84 -12.02 7.34
N ASP A 119 3.67 -11.54 7.78
CA ASP A 119 2.85 -12.24 8.81
C ASP A 119 1.76 -13.11 8.18
N ILE A 120 1.29 -12.72 6.99
CA ILE A 120 0.31 -13.48 6.23
C ILE A 120 0.55 -13.30 4.74
N VAL A 121 0.24 -14.32 3.96
CA VAL A 121 0.48 -14.33 2.52
C VAL A 121 -0.61 -15.11 1.79
N GLY A 122 -1.09 -14.54 0.70
CA GLY A 122 -2.10 -15.15 -0.15
C GLY A 122 -1.75 -15.01 -1.63
N VAL A 123 -2.30 -15.89 -2.45
CA VAL A 123 -2.12 -15.87 -3.91
C VAL A 123 -3.51 -15.82 -4.56
N ALA A 124 -3.66 -15.03 -5.62
CA ALA A 124 -4.85 -14.98 -6.45
C ALA A 124 -4.50 -14.85 -7.93
N ALA A 125 -5.45 -15.17 -8.80
CA ALA A 125 -5.38 -14.73 -10.19
C ALA A 125 -5.54 -13.21 -10.25
N LEU A 126 -4.77 -12.55 -11.12
CA LEU A 126 -4.93 -11.13 -11.38
C LEU A 126 -6.22 -10.91 -12.19
N THR A 127 -7.09 -10.02 -11.72
CA THR A 127 -8.32 -9.63 -12.42
C THR A 127 -8.31 -8.14 -12.75
N PRO A 128 -9.08 -7.69 -13.78
CA PRO A 128 -9.04 -6.31 -14.23
C PRO A 128 -9.37 -5.26 -13.16
N ASP A 129 -10.26 -5.56 -12.21
CA ASP A 129 -10.63 -4.70 -11.08
C ASP A 129 -9.49 -4.49 -10.06
N MET A 130 -8.41 -5.27 -10.17
CA MET A 130 -7.19 -5.05 -9.40
C MET A 130 -6.26 -4.02 -10.05
N VAL A 131 -6.51 -3.59 -11.30
CA VAL A 131 -5.59 -2.73 -12.05
C VAL A 131 -6.22 -1.38 -12.34
N TYR A 132 -5.61 -0.30 -11.84
CA TYR A 132 -6.10 1.06 -12.04
C TYR A 132 -6.23 1.43 -13.52
N GLU A 133 -7.25 2.19 -13.89
CA GLU A 133 -7.45 2.71 -15.25
C GLU A 133 -6.19 3.43 -15.76
N GLY A 134 -5.84 3.22 -17.03
CA GLY A 134 -4.62 3.78 -17.63
C GLY A 134 -3.33 3.00 -17.35
N PHE A 135 -3.37 1.98 -16.49
CA PHE A 135 -2.21 1.13 -16.21
C PHE A 135 -2.30 -0.26 -16.86
N GLU A 136 -1.20 -1.01 -16.86
CA GLU A 136 -1.12 -2.40 -17.33
C GLU A 136 -0.24 -3.22 -16.38
N ILE A 137 -0.66 -4.45 -16.10
CA ILE A 137 0.12 -5.48 -15.41
C ILE A 137 0.09 -6.72 -16.29
N LYS A 138 1.25 -7.32 -16.56
CA LYS A 138 1.40 -8.43 -17.53
C LYS A 138 1.35 -9.80 -16.86
N GLU A 139 1.58 -9.81 -15.56
CA GLU A 139 1.57 -10.98 -14.72
C GLU A 139 0.15 -11.54 -14.60
N LYS A 140 0.04 -12.88 -14.49
CA LYS A 140 -1.26 -13.58 -14.40
C LYS A 140 -1.77 -13.74 -12.98
N TYR A 141 -0.88 -13.59 -12.01
CA TYR A 141 -1.14 -13.87 -10.60
C TYR A 141 -0.63 -12.70 -9.78
N VAL A 142 -1.29 -12.48 -8.66
CA VAL A 142 -0.87 -11.54 -7.63
C VAL A 142 -0.56 -12.34 -6.36
N ILE A 143 0.59 -12.03 -5.75
CA ILE A 143 0.93 -12.53 -4.42
C ILE A 143 0.79 -11.35 -3.47
N VAL A 144 -0.04 -11.51 -2.43
CA VAL A 144 -0.35 -10.45 -1.49
C VAL A 144 0.29 -10.75 -0.16
N VAL A 145 1.15 -9.82 0.29
CA VAL A 145 1.81 -9.85 1.58
C VAL A 145 1.02 -8.98 2.56
N GLY A 146 0.76 -9.51 3.75
CA GLY A 146 0.22 -8.76 4.87
C GLY A 146 1.20 -8.76 6.04
N VAL A 147 1.27 -7.62 6.72
CA VAL A 147 2.01 -7.44 7.96
C VAL A 147 1.04 -6.89 9.02
N ALA A 148 1.18 -7.35 10.24
CA ALA A 148 0.41 -6.90 11.38
C ALA A 148 1.06 -5.66 11.98
N HIS A 149 0.23 -4.68 12.33
CA HIS A 149 0.67 -3.58 13.19
C HIS A 149 0.93 -4.07 14.61
N ASP A 150 1.85 -3.43 15.29
CA ASP A 150 1.94 -3.49 16.75
C ASP A 150 0.68 -2.84 17.36
N TYR A 151 -0.13 -3.66 18.04
CA TYR A 151 -1.35 -3.21 18.69
C TYR A 151 -1.09 -2.09 19.71
N GLU A 152 0.02 -2.16 20.43
CA GLU A 152 0.36 -1.20 21.48
C GLU A 152 0.72 0.18 20.91
N GLU A 153 1.12 0.25 19.64
CA GLU A 153 1.38 1.51 18.94
C GLU A 153 0.14 2.00 18.18
N ILE A 154 -0.53 1.12 17.42
CA ILE A 154 -1.64 1.52 16.54
C ILE A 154 -2.89 1.95 17.33
N LYS A 155 -3.11 1.44 18.55
CA LYS A 155 -4.24 1.83 19.41
C LYS A 155 -4.22 3.31 19.83
N HIS A 156 -3.10 4.01 19.59
CA HIS A 156 -2.98 5.44 19.81
C HIS A 156 -3.54 6.29 18.66
N ALA A 157 -4.16 5.67 17.65
CA ALA A 157 -4.88 6.38 16.62
C ALA A 157 -6.14 7.10 17.18
N PRO A 158 -6.52 8.27 16.62
CA PRO A 158 -5.79 9.00 15.59
C PRO A 158 -4.50 9.62 16.15
N SER A 159 -3.40 9.45 15.43
CA SER A 159 -2.14 10.16 15.72
C SER A 159 -1.90 11.11 14.56
N VAL A 160 -2.09 12.40 14.79
CA VAL A 160 -1.82 13.43 13.79
C VAL A 160 -0.57 14.21 14.22
N PRO A 161 0.32 14.57 13.29
CA PRO A 161 1.36 15.57 13.55
C PRO A 161 0.76 16.84 14.18
N ASN A 162 1.54 17.53 15.00
CA ASN A 162 1.10 18.62 15.90
C ASN A 162 0.20 18.23 17.09
N SER A 163 -0.17 16.95 17.26
CA SER A 163 -0.95 16.52 18.45
C SER A 163 -0.09 16.13 19.66
N GLY A 164 1.24 16.12 19.50
CA GLY A 164 2.18 15.60 20.52
C GLY A 164 2.19 14.07 20.62
N ASN A 165 1.49 13.37 19.73
CA ASN A 165 1.46 11.92 19.64
C ASN A 165 1.49 11.48 18.16
N ASN A 166 2.58 10.86 17.74
CA ASN A 166 2.78 10.34 16.39
C ASN A 166 2.95 8.81 16.36
N ARG A 167 2.64 8.11 17.47
CA ARG A 167 2.95 6.68 17.63
C ARG A 167 2.31 5.80 16.55
N ALA A 168 1.01 5.97 16.31
CA ALA A 168 0.31 5.19 15.29
C ALA A 168 0.82 5.49 13.87
N ALA A 169 1.15 6.74 13.55
CA ALA A 169 1.71 7.14 12.26
C ALA A 169 3.11 6.57 12.02
N VAL A 170 3.97 6.58 13.06
CA VAL A 170 5.28 5.93 13.02
C VAL A 170 5.14 4.42 12.82
N GLU A 171 4.17 3.79 13.47
CA GLU A 171 3.90 2.37 13.29
C GLU A 171 3.41 2.04 11.87
N VAL A 172 2.50 2.85 11.33
CA VAL A 172 2.08 2.73 9.92
C VAL A 172 3.27 2.84 8.98
N ALA A 173 4.16 3.81 9.19
CA ALA A 173 5.35 3.99 8.40
C ALA A 173 6.30 2.78 8.44
N LYS A 174 6.53 2.22 9.63
CA LYS A 174 7.35 1.00 9.80
C LYS A 174 6.77 -0.19 9.03
N GLN A 175 5.46 -0.38 9.09
CA GLN A 175 4.83 -1.52 8.42
C GLN A 175 4.80 -1.36 6.89
N TYR A 176 4.67 -0.14 6.37
CA TYR A 176 4.87 0.10 4.94
C TYR A 176 6.27 -0.33 4.49
N GLU A 177 7.31 0.07 5.22
CA GLU A 177 8.67 -0.33 4.86
C GLU A 177 8.89 -1.84 5.02
N ARG A 178 8.40 -2.44 6.10
CA ARG A 178 8.47 -3.90 6.28
C ARG A 178 7.81 -4.65 5.13
N ALA A 179 6.61 -4.24 4.74
CA ALA A 179 5.87 -4.85 3.64
C ALA A 179 6.59 -4.65 2.29
N SER A 180 7.17 -3.48 2.06
CA SER A 180 7.96 -3.15 0.87
C SER A 180 9.19 -4.06 0.74
N VAL A 181 9.96 -4.21 1.82
CA VAL A 181 11.12 -5.12 1.85
C VAL A 181 10.69 -6.58 1.63
N ALA A 182 9.61 -7.01 2.29
CA ALA A 182 9.08 -8.37 2.11
C ALA A 182 8.67 -8.63 0.66
N SER A 183 7.98 -7.67 0.02
CA SER A 183 7.57 -7.78 -1.38
C SER A 183 8.76 -7.82 -2.34
N ALA A 184 9.79 -7.01 -2.10
CA ALA A 184 10.99 -7.00 -2.93
C ALA A 184 11.80 -8.30 -2.82
N LYS A 185 11.99 -8.82 -1.59
CA LYS A 185 12.63 -10.12 -1.34
C LYS A 185 11.86 -11.25 -2.04
N LEU A 186 10.54 -11.26 -1.92
CA LEU A 186 9.68 -12.25 -2.54
C LEU A 186 9.72 -12.16 -4.08
N GLY A 187 9.71 -10.94 -4.63
CA GLY A 187 9.90 -10.71 -6.06
C GLY A 187 11.21 -11.32 -6.56
N ASN A 188 12.31 -11.09 -5.84
CA ASN A 188 13.61 -11.67 -6.17
C ASN A 188 13.63 -13.20 -6.05
N PHE A 189 12.95 -13.77 -5.06
CA PHE A 189 12.77 -15.22 -4.96
C PHE A 189 12.07 -15.80 -6.20
N VAL A 190 10.94 -15.22 -6.62
CA VAL A 190 10.20 -15.65 -7.81
C VAL A 190 11.04 -15.52 -9.08
N ARG A 191 11.84 -14.45 -9.20
CA ARG A 191 12.78 -14.24 -10.31
C ARG A 191 13.89 -15.29 -10.33
N GLY A 192 14.37 -15.71 -9.16
CA GLY A 192 15.30 -16.83 -9.00
C GLY A 192 14.72 -18.19 -9.42
N LEU A 193 13.39 -18.36 -9.41
CA LEU A 193 12.71 -19.55 -9.95
C LEU A 193 12.54 -19.51 -11.48
N GLY A 194 12.96 -18.42 -12.14
CA GLY A 194 12.88 -18.23 -13.59
C GLY A 194 11.57 -17.58 -14.07
N TYR A 195 10.83 -16.90 -13.18
CA TYR A 195 9.57 -16.22 -13.52
C TYR A 195 9.68 -14.71 -13.31
N PRO A 196 9.15 -13.87 -14.22
CA PRO A 196 9.12 -12.43 -14.01
C PRO A 196 8.22 -12.11 -12.80
N ALA A 197 8.70 -11.18 -11.97
CA ALA A 197 7.93 -10.61 -10.88
C ALA A 197 8.27 -9.12 -10.74
N VAL A 198 7.25 -8.36 -10.35
CA VAL A 198 7.29 -6.93 -10.06
C VAL A 198 6.55 -6.72 -8.75
N ASP A 199 7.12 -5.92 -7.86
CA ASP A 199 6.52 -5.53 -6.60
C ASP A 199 5.77 -4.20 -6.71
N TYR A 200 4.70 -4.09 -5.94
CA TYR A 200 3.83 -2.91 -5.87
C TYR A 200 3.73 -2.48 -4.40
N PRO A 201 4.77 -1.86 -3.81
CA PRO A 201 4.73 -1.41 -2.42
C PRO A 201 3.85 -0.17 -2.27
N GLY A 202 3.30 0.04 -1.07
CA GLY A 202 2.69 1.31 -0.65
C GLY A 202 3.72 2.23 0.02
N PRO A 203 3.33 3.44 0.46
CA PRO A 203 1.97 3.99 0.42
C PRO A 203 1.58 4.58 -0.94
N PHE A 204 2.54 4.87 -1.82
CA PHE A 204 2.28 5.48 -3.11
C PHE A 204 1.72 4.46 -4.10
N ALA A 205 0.55 4.76 -4.65
CA ALA A 205 -0.14 3.86 -5.55
C ALA A 205 0.54 3.84 -6.92
N LYS A 206 0.68 2.63 -7.45
CA LYS A 206 1.15 2.33 -8.81
C LYS A 206 0.00 1.65 -9.57
N ALA A 207 0.29 0.67 -10.42
CA ALA A 207 -0.73 0.02 -11.24
C ALA A 207 -1.77 -0.83 -10.46
N LEU A 208 -1.44 -1.32 -9.27
CA LEU A 208 -2.23 -2.33 -8.54
C LEU A 208 -3.06 -1.71 -7.40
N SER A 209 -4.37 -1.95 -7.42
CA SER A 209 -5.27 -1.75 -6.27
C SER A 209 -5.18 -2.94 -5.32
N MET A 210 -4.67 -2.71 -4.12
CA MET A 210 -4.39 -3.79 -3.16
C MET A 210 -5.65 -4.41 -2.55
N MET A 211 -6.75 -3.66 -2.44
CA MET A 211 -7.94 -4.11 -1.70
C MET A 211 -8.71 -5.26 -2.37
N PRO A 212 -8.99 -5.25 -3.68
CA PRO A 212 -9.62 -6.40 -4.34
C PRO A 212 -8.69 -7.62 -4.34
N ALA A 213 -7.38 -7.43 -4.58
CA ALA A 213 -6.37 -8.48 -4.44
C ALA A 213 -6.37 -9.07 -3.02
N ALA A 214 -6.60 -8.21 -2.02
CA ALA A 214 -6.68 -8.60 -0.63
C ALA A 214 -7.92 -9.44 -0.28
N LEU A 215 -9.00 -9.31 -1.03
CA LEU A 215 -10.23 -10.08 -0.80
C LEU A 215 -10.23 -11.39 -1.60
N ALA A 216 -9.64 -11.39 -2.79
CA ALA A 216 -9.60 -12.53 -3.69
C ALA A 216 -8.59 -13.62 -3.29
N ARG A 217 -7.61 -13.27 -2.44
CA ARG A 217 -6.49 -14.16 -2.09
C ARG A 217 -6.91 -15.30 -1.17
N ASP A 218 -6.33 -16.46 -1.42
CA ASP A 218 -6.46 -17.60 -0.50
C ASP A 218 -5.41 -17.53 0.61
N PHE A 219 -5.86 -17.13 1.81
CA PHE A 219 -5.07 -17.15 3.04
C PHE A 219 -4.94 -18.52 3.70
N SER A 220 -5.55 -19.58 3.16
CA SER A 220 -5.47 -20.91 3.76
C SER A 220 -4.01 -21.40 3.91
N GLY A 221 -3.67 -21.89 5.09
CA GLY A 221 -2.33 -22.26 5.56
C GLY A 221 -2.31 -22.30 7.09
N PRO A 222 -1.44 -23.09 7.74
CA PRO A 222 -1.56 -23.36 9.18
C PRO A 222 -1.26 -22.12 10.02
N PHE A 223 -2.20 -21.79 10.92
CA PHE A 223 -1.94 -20.99 12.12
C PHE A 223 -1.33 -21.87 13.21
#